data_AF-A0A952UAX5-F1
#
_entry.id   AF-A0A952UAX5-F1
#
_cell.length_a   1.000
_cell.length_b   1.000
_cell.length_c   1.000
_cell.angle_alpha   90.00
_cell.angle_beta   90.00
_cell.angle_gamma   90.00
#
_symmetry.space_group_name_H-M   'P 1'
#
loop_
_entity.id
_entity.type
_entity.pdbx_description
1 polymer ?
#
loop_
_entity_poly.entity_id
_entity_poly.type
_entity_poly.pdbx_seq_one_letter_code
_entity_poly.pdbx_strand_id
1 'polypeptide(L)'
;INGKIEGADKFKIKNDKRVTKIGKFLRKTSLDELPQLFNVIKGEMSIVGPRPAIAYEVDVYAPHHYRRLEAQQGITGWWQATARSNVDFETMVDLDAWYVDNQSFWLDLKIMVMTPLSVLKGKGAA
;
A
#
# COMPACT_ATOMS: atom_id res chain seq x y z
N ILE A 1 8.94 1.20 35.61
CA ILE A 1 9.07 -0.01 34.76
C ILE A 1 9.21 0.50 33.33
N ASN A 2 10.45 0.75 32.90
CA ASN A 2 10.75 1.32 31.58
C ASN A 2 10.81 0.19 30.55
N GLY A 3 9.71 -0.08 29.87
CA GLY A 3 9.66 -1.02 28.75
C GLY A 3 9.68 -0.25 27.43
N LYS A 4 10.88 0.03 26.90
CA LYS A 4 11.07 0.30 25.48
C LYS A 4 10.62 -0.95 24.72
N ILE A 5 9.57 -0.84 23.91
CA ILE A 5 9.23 -1.89 22.95
C ILE A 5 10.17 -1.72 21.77
N GLU A 6 11.30 -2.43 21.83
CA GLU A 6 12.19 -2.65 20.71
C GLU A 6 11.54 -3.62 19.71
N GLY A 7 11.60 -3.30 18.43
CA GLY A 7 11.49 -4.29 17.34
C GLY A 7 10.09 -4.72 16.96
N ALA A 8 9.31 -3.84 16.32
CA ALA A 8 8.26 -4.29 15.40
C ALA A 8 8.90 -4.74 14.07
N ASP A 9 9.76 -5.77 14.13
CA ASP A 9 10.14 -6.51 12.93
C ASP A 9 8.86 -7.16 12.41
N LYS A 10 8.34 -6.63 11.30
CA LYS A 10 7.27 -7.23 10.51
C LYS A 10 7.77 -8.63 10.11
N PHE A 11 7.42 -9.65 10.90
CA PHE A 11 7.76 -11.05 10.63
C PHE A 11 7.09 -11.48 9.32
N LYS A 12 7.75 -11.20 8.20
CA LYS A 12 7.49 -11.91 6.96
C LYS A 12 7.87 -13.36 7.21
N ILE A 13 6.86 -14.21 7.42
CA ILE A 13 7.06 -15.63 7.64
C ILE A 13 7.64 -16.22 6.36
N LYS A 14 8.96 -16.41 6.34
CA LYS A 14 9.65 -17.17 5.30
C LYS A 14 9.06 -18.59 5.31
N ASN A 15 8.49 -19.02 4.17
CA ASN A 15 7.80 -20.31 4.02
C ASN A 15 6.57 -20.50 4.92
N ASP A 16 5.62 -19.58 4.84
CA ASP A 16 4.28 -19.79 5.40
C ASP A 16 3.62 -21.04 4.78
N LYS A 17 3.36 -22.07 5.59
CA LYS A 17 2.75 -23.34 5.18
C LYS A 17 1.34 -23.18 4.61
N ARG A 18 0.68 -22.03 4.85
CA ARG A 18 -0.64 -21.70 4.27
C ARG A 18 -0.56 -21.30 2.80
N VAL A 19 0.64 -20.93 2.32
CA VAL A 19 0.85 -20.50 0.93
C VAL A 19 1.11 -21.72 0.05
N THR A 20 0.14 -22.05 -0.81
CA THR A 20 0.29 -23.14 -1.79
C THR A 20 1.29 -22.78 -2.90
N LYS A 21 1.72 -23.77 -3.70
CA LYS A 21 2.58 -23.52 -4.88
C LYS A 21 1.94 -22.51 -5.85
N ILE A 22 0.62 -22.59 -6.03
CA ILE A 22 -0.15 -21.63 -6.84
C ILE A 22 -0.15 -20.26 -6.17
N GLY A 23 -0.44 -20.17 -4.86
CA GLY A 23 -0.39 -18.89 -4.13
C GLY A 23 0.98 -18.21 -4.17
N LYS A 24 2.07 -19.00 -4.13
CA LYS A 24 3.43 -18.50 -4.30
C LYS A 24 3.68 -17.94 -5.70
N PHE A 25 3.14 -18.58 -6.74
CA PHE A 25 3.22 -18.09 -8.11
C PHE A 25 2.42 -16.79 -8.28
N LEU A 26 1.18 -16.74 -7.80
CA LEU A 26 0.33 -15.53 -7.88
C LEU A 26 1.01 -14.32 -7.21
N ARG A 27 1.52 -14.48 -5.99
CA ARG A 27 2.25 -13.42 -5.28
C ARG A 27 3.53 -12.99 -5.99
N LYS A 28 4.29 -13.94 -6.55
CA LYS A 28 5.54 -13.64 -7.26
C LYS A 28 5.28 -12.86 -8.56
N THR A 29 4.13 -13.10 -9.18
CA THR A 29 3.74 -12.49 -10.46
C THR A 29 2.80 -11.29 -10.29
N SER A 30 2.43 -10.95 -9.04
CA SER A 30 1.42 -9.94 -8.70
C SER A 30 0.06 -10.17 -9.37
N LEU A 31 -0.24 -11.39 -9.80
CA LEU A 31 -1.52 -11.74 -10.41
C LEU A 31 -2.68 -11.71 -9.40
N ASP A 32 -2.37 -11.70 -8.10
CA ASP A 32 -3.34 -11.51 -7.03
C ASP A 32 -3.95 -10.09 -7.00
N GLU A 33 -3.38 -9.12 -7.72
CA GLU A 33 -3.93 -7.77 -7.86
C GLU A 33 -4.88 -7.59 -9.06
N LEU A 34 -4.98 -8.58 -9.97
CA LEU A 34 -5.88 -8.52 -11.12
C LEU A 34 -7.35 -8.24 -10.76
N PRO A 35 -7.93 -8.80 -9.68
CA PRO A 35 -9.29 -8.45 -9.27
C PRO A 35 -9.46 -6.96 -8.95
N GLN A 36 -8.44 -6.29 -8.40
CA GLN A 36 -8.51 -4.86 -8.09
C GLN A 36 -8.49 -4.00 -9.37
N LEU A 37 -7.79 -4.45 -10.41
CA LEU A 37 -7.81 -3.77 -11.71
C LEU A 37 -9.22 -3.74 -12.32
N PHE A 38 -10.04 -4.77 -12.06
CA PHE A 38 -11.43 -4.77 -12.50
C PHE A 38 -12.27 -3.68 -11.81
N ASN A 39 -12.00 -3.39 -10.54
CA ASN A 39 -12.65 -2.30 -9.81
C ASN A 39 -12.27 -0.92 -10.37
N VAL A 40 -11.04 -0.78 -10.86
CA VAL A 40 -10.61 0.44 -11.60
C VAL A 40 -11.43 0.61 -12.87
N ILE A 41 -11.61 -0.46 -13.64
CA ILE A 41 -12.41 -0.42 -14.89
C ILE A 41 -13.88 -0.07 -14.60
N LYS A 42 -14.41 -0.53 -13.47
CA LYS A 42 -15.77 -0.16 -13.01
C LYS A 42 -15.89 1.25 -12.46
N GLY A 43 -14.78 1.96 -12.23
CA GLY A 43 -14.77 3.27 -11.58
C GLY A 43 -14.98 3.23 -10.06
N GLU A 44 -14.88 2.06 -9.42
CA GLU A 44 -14.95 1.91 -7.96
C GLU A 44 -13.62 2.28 -7.27
N MET A 45 -12.52 2.21 -8.01
CA MET A 45 -11.16 2.51 -7.53
C MET A 45 -10.36 3.29 -8.58
N SER A 46 -9.30 3.96 -8.14
CA SER A 46 -8.30 4.57 -9.02
C SER A 46 -7.09 3.66 -9.20
N ILE A 47 -6.30 3.89 -10.25
CA ILE A 47 -4.96 3.28 -10.36
C ILE A 47 -4.05 3.87 -9.27
N VAL A 48 -4.09 5.20 -9.13
CA VAL A 48 -3.28 5.95 -8.16
C VAL A 48 -4.19 6.61 -7.13
N GLY A 49 -3.87 6.40 -5.86
CA GLY A 49 -4.59 6.98 -4.73
C GLY A 49 -4.17 6.36 -3.40
N PRO A 50 -4.67 6.88 -2.27
CA PRO A 50 -4.44 6.29 -0.96
C PRO A 50 -4.92 4.84 -0.91
N ARG A 51 -4.18 3.98 -0.22
CA ARG A 51 -4.53 2.56 -0.13
C ARG A 51 -5.84 2.38 0.67
N PRO A 52 -6.76 1.49 0.25
CA PRO A 52 -7.93 1.15 1.06
C PRO A 52 -7.56 0.77 2.49
N ALA A 53 -8.18 1.45 3.45
CA ALA A 53 -8.02 1.15 4.86
C ALA A 53 -8.67 -0.21 5.17
N ILE A 54 -8.04 -0.99 6.02
CA ILE A 54 -8.68 -2.17 6.62
C ILE A 54 -9.48 -1.74 7.85
N ALA A 55 -10.55 -2.49 8.17
CA ALA A 55 -11.51 -2.09 9.22
C ALA A 55 -10.84 -1.73 10.56
N TYR A 56 -9.88 -2.54 11.02
CA TYR A 56 -9.20 -2.28 12.29
C TYR A 56 -8.29 -1.04 12.27
N GLU A 57 -7.81 -0.59 11.10
CA GLU A 57 -7.10 0.68 11.00
C GLU A 57 -8.09 1.82 11.20
N VAL A 58 -9.27 1.75 10.58
CA VAL A 58 -10.32 2.77 10.68
C VAL A 58 -10.80 2.94 12.14
N ASP A 59 -10.89 1.84 12.89
CA ASP A 59 -11.32 1.85 14.30
C ASP A 59 -10.42 2.72 15.20
N VAL A 60 -9.17 2.98 14.79
CA VAL A 60 -8.20 3.78 15.55
C VAL A 60 -7.88 5.13 14.90
N TYR A 61 -8.67 5.58 13.93
CA TYR A 61 -8.42 6.85 13.24
C TYR A 61 -8.56 8.06 14.16
N ALA A 62 -7.54 8.90 14.15
CA ALA A 62 -7.60 10.26 14.62
C ALA A 62 -8.21 11.18 13.54
N PRO A 63 -8.73 12.37 13.90
CA PRO A 63 -9.39 13.26 12.94
C PRO A 63 -8.55 13.61 11.70
N HIS A 64 -7.22 13.75 11.82
CA HIS A 64 -6.35 14.04 10.68
C HIS A 64 -6.22 12.86 9.71
N HIS A 65 -6.42 11.62 10.18
CA HIS A 65 -6.32 10.44 9.33
C HIS A 65 -7.39 10.38 8.25
N TYR A 66 -8.53 11.02 8.47
CA TYR A 66 -9.63 11.05 7.49
C TYR A 66 -9.28 11.82 6.21
N ARG A 67 -8.25 12.67 6.22
CA ARG A 67 -7.81 13.42 5.02
C ARG A 67 -7.52 12.52 3.83
N ARG A 68 -6.93 11.33 4.09
CA ARG A 68 -6.62 10.35 3.04
C ARG A 68 -7.86 9.79 2.33
N LEU A 69 -9.04 9.89 2.95
CA LEU A 69 -10.29 9.37 2.41
C LEU A 69 -10.97 10.35 1.44
N GLU A 70 -10.43 11.57 1.31
CA GLU A 70 -10.96 12.58 0.37
C GLU A 70 -10.58 12.31 -1.08
N ALA A 71 -9.53 11.50 -1.31
CA ALA A 71 -9.19 11.02 -2.64
C ALA A 71 -9.74 9.60 -2.87
N GLN A 72 -10.05 9.30 -4.13
CA GLN A 72 -10.44 7.94 -4.51
C GLN A 72 -9.31 6.96 -4.21
N GLN A 73 -9.65 5.83 -3.61
CA GLN A 73 -8.66 4.84 -3.18
C GLN A 73 -7.98 4.19 -4.39
N GLY A 74 -6.67 3.94 -4.27
CA GLY A 74 -5.82 3.48 -5.35
C GLY A 74 -5.33 2.04 -5.20
N ILE A 75 -4.95 1.41 -6.31
CA ILE A 75 -4.14 0.18 -6.32
C ILE A 75 -2.73 0.50 -5.76
N THR A 76 -2.15 1.60 -6.22
CA THR A 76 -0.87 2.13 -5.74
C THR A 76 -1.01 3.57 -5.28
N GLY A 77 -0.09 4.03 -4.46
CA GLY A 77 -0.10 5.37 -3.86
C GLY A 77 1.30 5.89 -3.58
N TRP A 78 1.38 7.15 -3.18
CA TRP A 78 2.66 7.84 -2.97
C TRP A 78 3.54 7.12 -1.95
N TRP A 79 3.00 6.73 -0.80
CA TRP A 79 3.77 6.00 0.21
C TRP A 79 4.19 4.61 -0.28
N GLN A 80 3.35 3.92 -1.05
CA GLN A 80 3.67 2.59 -1.60
C GLN A 80 4.84 2.68 -2.59
N ALA A 81 4.91 3.75 -3.38
CA ALA A 81 6.00 3.98 -4.32
C ALA A 81 7.30 4.43 -3.64
N THR A 82 7.23 5.28 -2.61
CA THR A 82 8.39 5.94 -1.99
C THR A 82 8.91 5.24 -0.73
N ALA A 83 8.05 5.04 0.27
CA ALA A 83 8.40 4.61 1.62
C ALA A 83 8.27 3.09 1.83
N ARG A 84 7.33 2.45 1.13
CA ARG A 84 7.08 0.99 1.16
C ARG A 84 6.90 0.46 2.59
N SER A 85 7.48 -0.71 2.90
CA SER A 85 7.36 -1.38 4.20
C SER A 85 8.16 -0.72 5.33
N ASN A 86 8.91 0.35 5.07
CA ASN A 86 9.90 0.91 6.00
C ASN A 86 9.35 2.05 6.89
N VAL A 87 8.05 2.33 6.83
CA VAL A 87 7.41 3.38 7.63
C VAL A 87 6.33 2.82 8.55
N ASP A 88 6.08 3.57 9.63
CA ASP A 88 4.97 3.33 10.56
C ASP A 88 3.64 3.85 9.98
N PHE A 89 2.56 3.60 10.72
CA PHE A 89 1.21 3.95 10.28
C PHE A 89 1.00 5.47 10.18
N GLU A 90 1.46 6.26 11.14
CA GLU A 90 1.33 7.72 11.09
C GLU A 90 2.04 8.31 9.87
N THR A 91 3.29 7.91 9.62
CA THR A 91 4.02 8.38 8.43
C THR A 91 3.33 7.95 7.14
N MET A 92 2.75 6.74 7.11
CA MET A 92 1.96 6.28 5.96
C MET A 92 0.77 7.21 5.71
N VAL A 93 0.02 7.56 6.75
CA VAL A 93 -1.14 8.43 6.65
C VAL A 93 -0.74 9.86 6.26
N ASP A 94 0.35 10.38 6.79
CA ASP A 94 0.88 11.70 6.40
C ASP A 94 1.28 11.74 4.92
N LEU A 95 1.90 10.67 4.41
CA LEU A 95 2.25 10.56 3.00
C LEU A 95 1.02 10.44 2.10
N ASP A 96 -0.04 9.77 2.56
CA ASP A 96 -1.33 9.73 1.86
C ASP A 96 -2.00 11.11 1.86
N ALA A 97 -2.06 11.80 3.00
CA ALA A 97 -2.60 13.15 3.10
C ALA A 97 -1.83 14.13 2.19
N TRP A 98 -0.50 14.05 2.18
CA TRP A 98 0.34 14.83 1.27
C TRP A 98 0.00 14.55 -0.20
N TYR A 99 -0.26 13.29 -0.55
CA TYR A 99 -0.69 12.96 -1.91
C TYR A 99 -2.03 13.62 -2.24
N VAL A 100 -3.02 13.58 -1.34
CA VAL A 100 -4.32 14.24 -1.54
C VAL A 100 -4.14 15.73 -1.84
N ASP A 101 -3.23 16.39 -1.14
CA ASP A 101 -2.97 17.83 -1.29
C ASP A 101 -2.15 18.18 -2.55
N ASN A 102 -1.38 17.23 -3.10
CA ASN A 102 -0.44 17.46 -4.20
C ASN A 102 -0.78 16.67 -5.47
N GLN A 103 -1.94 16.02 -5.50
CA GLN A 103 -2.36 15.18 -6.62
C GLN A 103 -2.33 15.97 -7.93
N SER A 104 -1.65 15.40 -8.91
CA SER A 104 -1.51 15.98 -10.24
C SER A 104 -1.23 14.87 -11.24
N PHE A 105 -1.57 15.11 -12.50
CA PHE A 105 -1.31 14.16 -13.58
C PHE A 105 0.15 13.66 -13.62
N TRP A 106 1.11 14.57 -13.39
CA TRP A 106 2.54 14.23 -13.40
C TRP A 106 2.95 13.41 -12.18
N LEU A 107 2.36 13.68 -11.01
CA LEU A 107 2.59 12.88 -9.82
C LEU A 107 2.06 11.46 -9.99
N ASP A 108 0.87 11.31 -10.55
CA ASP A 108 0.26 10.00 -10.82
C ASP A 108 1.10 9.21 -11.83
N LEU A 109 1.54 9.85 -12.92
CA LEU A 109 2.42 9.21 -13.90
C LEU A 109 3.73 8.75 -13.25
N LYS A 110 4.32 9.57 -12.38
CA LYS A 110 5.52 9.22 -11.61
C LYS A 110 5.27 7.99 -10.73
N ILE A 111 4.18 7.95 -9.99
CA ILE A 111 3.81 6.82 -9.13
C ILE A 111 3.60 5.54 -9.95
N MET A 112 2.88 5.64 -11.07
CA MET A 112 2.64 4.52 -12.00
C MET A 112 3.93 3.93 -12.56
N VAL A 113 4.98 4.73 -12.79
CA VAL A 113 6.28 4.24 -13.26
C VAL A 113 7.11 3.63 -12.11
N MET A 114 7.08 4.24 -10.92
CA MET A 114 7.84 3.76 -9.76
C MET A 114 7.35 2.39 -9.26
N THR A 115 6.05 2.12 -9.39
CA THR A 115 5.39 0.91 -8.87
C THR A 115 5.87 -0.39 -9.55
N PRO A 116 5.82 -0.58 -10.88
CA PRO A 116 6.30 -1.82 -11.52
C PRO A 116 7.82 -1.97 -11.40
N LEU A 117 8.59 -0.88 -11.41
CA LEU A 117 10.04 -0.92 -11.15
C LEU A 117 10.36 -1.46 -9.75
N SER A 118 9.44 -1.28 -8.80
CA SER A 118 9.56 -1.80 -7.43
C SER A 118 9.42 -3.33 -7.38
N VAL A 119 8.49 -3.87 -8.17
CA VAL A 119 8.16 -5.29 -8.26
C VAL A 119 9.24 -6.05 -9.03
N LEU A 120 9.67 -5.50 -10.17
CA LEU A 120 10.70 -6.11 -11.04
C LEU A 120 12.08 -6.20 -10.37
N LYS A 121 12.42 -5.29 -9.46
CA LYS A 121 13.67 -5.33 -8.68
C LYS A 121 13.69 -6.42 -7.58
N GLY A 122 12.68 -7.29 -7.52
CA GLY A 122 12.65 -8.45 -6.59
C GLY A 122 12.56 -8.08 -5.11
N LYS A 123 12.30 -6.80 -4.80
CA LYS A 123 12.08 -6.31 -3.43
C LYS A 123 10.59 -6.31 -3.04
N GLY A 124 9.71 -6.73 -3.95
CA GLY A 124 8.31 -7.01 -3.68
C GLY A 124 8.18 -8.39 -3.04
N ALA A 125 7.87 -8.40 -1.74
CA ALA A 125 7.36 -9.55 -0.99
C ALA A 125 7.95 -10.94 -1.32
N ALA A 126 9.23 -11.14 -0.98
CA ALA A 126 9.64 -12.39 -0.32
C ALA A 126 9.70 -12.15 1.19
#